data_AF-A0A9E3P1Z6-F1
#
_entry.id   AF-A0A9E3P1Z6-F1
#
_cell.length_a   1.000
_cell.length_b   1.000
_cell.length_c   1.000
_cell.angle_alpha   90.00
_cell.angle_beta   90.00
_cell.angle_gamma   90.00
#
_symmetry.space_group_name_H-M   'P 1'
#
loop_
_entity.id
_entity.type
_entity.pdbx_description
1 polymer ?
#
loop_
_entity_poly.entity_id
_entity_poly.type
_entity_poly.pdbx_seq_one_letter_code
_entity_poly.pdbx_strand_id
1 'polypeptide(L)'
;MKSWGFAAMTGLVLLALRAPSAAAAPPNAHVDALQAEAREADAAGDYDRACPIYEEIATLDPSAAALLALAQCEERWGKPESAAEHTRLASELALAPRRETTPRHEATPAPPDRVGLSVPVALSGGVGALGLMMGLVGGGLAMSAKSDIDAHCSGLACDGEGKRAADRGQAFAAVSTVGFVLAALGIGAVVFFVVRDDGASATTRGVRLDASGFGGRF
;
A
#
# COMPACT_ATOMS: atom_id res chain seq x y z
N MET A 1 -28.91 32.25 3.63
CA MET A 1 -27.94 32.34 2.52
C MET A 1 -26.51 32.13 3.05
N LYS A 2 -25.99 30.89 3.10
CA LYS A 2 -24.55 30.54 3.17
C LYS A 2 -24.37 29.03 3.45
N SER A 3 -24.49 28.20 2.41
CA SER A 3 -24.20 26.75 2.47
C SER A 3 -22.98 26.36 1.62
N TRP A 4 -22.11 27.32 1.28
CA TRP A 4 -20.98 27.13 0.34
C TRP A 4 -19.63 26.75 0.98
N GLY A 5 -19.56 26.50 2.30
CA GLY A 5 -18.28 26.27 3.00
C GLY A 5 -17.79 24.81 3.05
N PHE A 6 -18.69 23.83 3.02
CA PHE A 6 -18.32 22.43 3.33
C PHE A 6 -17.79 21.63 2.13
N ALA A 7 -18.04 22.07 0.90
CA ALA A 7 -17.60 21.34 -0.29
C ALA A 7 -16.12 21.56 -0.66
N ALA A 8 -15.50 22.64 -0.19
CA ALA A 8 -14.10 22.95 -0.51
C ALA A 8 -13.09 22.20 0.37
N MET A 9 -13.48 21.80 1.59
CA MET A 9 -12.56 21.18 2.55
C MET A 9 -12.31 19.69 2.30
N THR A 10 -13.21 19.01 1.59
CA THR A 10 -13.04 17.61 1.16
C THR A 10 -12.18 17.47 -0.10
N GLY A 11 -12.08 18.51 -0.94
CA GLY A 11 -11.27 18.50 -2.16
C GLY A 11 -9.76 18.66 -1.93
N LEU A 12 -9.35 19.41 -0.90
CA LEU A 12 -7.93 19.70 -0.64
C LEU A 12 -7.16 18.53 -0.02
N VAL A 13 -7.84 17.65 0.71
CA VAL A 13 -7.22 16.47 1.34
C VAL A 13 -6.90 15.37 0.31
N LEU A 14 -7.67 15.29 -0.80
CA LEU A 14 -7.45 14.29 -1.85
C LEU A 14 -6.32 14.67 -2.83
N LEU A 15 -5.93 15.95 -2.93
CA LEU A 15 -4.89 16.39 -3.86
C LEU A 15 -3.46 16.31 -3.27
N ALA A 16 -3.32 16.20 -1.95
CA ALA A 16 -2.02 16.14 -1.28
C ALA A 16 -1.38 14.74 -1.25
N LEU A 17 -2.10 13.67 -1.64
CA LEU A 17 -1.57 12.30 -1.68
C LEU A 17 -0.84 11.95 -3.00
N ARG A 18 -0.63 12.91 -3.90
CA ARG A 18 0.05 12.68 -5.18
C ARG A 18 1.45 13.26 -5.25
N ALA A 19 2.25 13.09 -4.19
CA ALA A 19 3.69 13.30 -4.28
C ALA A 19 4.38 11.94 -4.54
N PRO A 20 5.00 11.74 -5.72
CA PRO A 20 5.94 10.64 -5.89
C PRO A 20 7.19 11.00 -5.08
N SER A 21 7.40 10.30 -3.97
CA SER A 21 8.67 10.36 -3.25
C SER A 21 9.76 9.89 -4.21
N ALA A 22 10.56 10.83 -4.74
CA ALA A 22 11.74 10.53 -5.51
C ALA A 22 12.76 9.85 -4.59
N ALA A 23 12.67 8.53 -4.51
CA ALA A 23 13.69 7.68 -3.92
C ALA A 23 14.93 7.70 -4.82
N ALA A 24 16.11 7.67 -4.21
CA ALA A 24 17.39 7.53 -4.92
C ALA A 24 17.30 6.41 -5.97
N ALA A 25 17.87 6.66 -7.16
CA ALA A 25 17.82 5.71 -8.27
C ALA A 25 18.34 4.33 -7.81
N PRO A 26 17.56 3.26 -7.96
CA PRO A 26 17.95 1.95 -7.46
C PRO A 26 19.18 1.44 -8.25
N PRO A 27 20.05 0.65 -7.62
CA PRO A 27 21.29 0.15 -8.24
C PRO A 27 21.05 -0.72 -9.49
N ASN A 28 19.84 -1.23 -9.70
CA ASN A 28 19.40 -2.02 -10.85
C ASN A 28 18.51 -1.25 -11.84
N ALA A 29 18.45 0.09 -11.75
CA ALA A 29 17.60 0.92 -12.62
C ALA A 29 17.84 0.69 -14.12
N HIS A 30 19.06 0.29 -14.51
CA HIS A 30 19.38 -0.04 -15.90
C HIS A 30 18.67 -1.32 -16.38
N VAL A 31 18.73 -2.40 -15.59
CA VAL A 31 18.05 -3.66 -15.93
C VAL A 31 16.53 -3.48 -15.91
N ASP A 32 16.01 -2.68 -14.98
CA ASP A 32 14.57 -2.38 -14.88
C ASP A 32 14.07 -1.63 -16.13
N ALA A 33 14.88 -0.69 -16.64
CA ALA A 33 14.59 0.03 -17.87
C ALA A 33 14.62 -0.91 -19.10
N LEU A 34 15.63 -1.77 -19.20
CA LEU A 34 15.71 -2.78 -20.26
C LEU A 34 14.51 -3.73 -20.24
N GLN A 35 14.07 -4.17 -19.05
CA GLN A 35 12.89 -5.03 -18.89
C GLN A 35 11.59 -4.34 -19.27
N ALA A 36 11.49 -3.01 -19.12
CA ALA A 36 10.35 -2.26 -19.58
C ALA A 36 10.34 -2.17 -21.11
N GLU A 37 11.48 -1.82 -21.72
CA GLU A 37 11.62 -1.73 -23.18
C GLU A 37 11.38 -3.07 -23.87
N ALA A 38 11.96 -4.15 -23.34
CA ALA A 38 11.80 -5.50 -23.89
C ALA A 38 10.33 -5.93 -23.94
N ARG A 39 9.57 -5.65 -22.87
CA ARG A 39 8.14 -5.96 -22.79
C ARG A 39 7.29 -5.15 -23.76
N GLU A 40 7.66 -3.90 -23.99
CA GLU A 40 6.99 -3.04 -24.97
C GLU A 40 7.24 -3.52 -26.40
N ALA A 41 8.48 -3.85 -26.73
CA ALA A 41 8.84 -4.42 -28.03
C ALA A 41 8.18 -5.80 -28.26
N ASP A 42 8.14 -6.66 -27.24
CA ASP A 42 7.44 -7.94 -27.28
C ASP A 42 5.94 -7.78 -27.53
N ALA A 43 5.32 -6.81 -26.84
CA ALA A 43 3.89 -6.51 -27.00
C ALA A 43 3.57 -5.92 -28.39
N ALA A 44 4.53 -5.22 -29.00
CA ALA A 44 4.45 -4.74 -30.37
C ALA A 44 4.67 -5.86 -31.41
N GLY A 45 5.11 -7.05 -30.99
CA GLY A 45 5.48 -8.15 -31.88
C GLY A 45 6.80 -7.93 -32.61
N ASP A 46 7.60 -6.94 -32.18
CA ASP A 46 8.90 -6.62 -32.75
C ASP A 46 9.99 -7.49 -32.10
N TYR A 47 9.97 -8.78 -32.43
CA TYR A 47 10.89 -9.77 -31.85
C TYR A 47 12.35 -9.52 -32.23
N ASP A 48 12.60 -8.89 -33.37
CA ASP A 48 13.93 -8.46 -33.81
C ASP A 48 14.55 -7.44 -32.84
N ARG A 49 13.72 -6.60 -32.21
CA ARG A 49 14.14 -5.66 -31.16
C ARG A 49 14.04 -6.26 -29.76
N ALA A 50 13.02 -7.05 -29.47
CA ALA A 50 12.76 -7.56 -28.13
C ALA A 50 13.76 -8.63 -27.69
N CYS A 51 14.06 -9.63 -28.52
CA CYS A 51 14.87 -10.79 -28.11
C CYS A 51 16.34 -10.42 -27.77
N PRO A 52 17.03 -9.51 -28.50
CA PRO A 52 18.36 -9.04 -28.09
C PRO A 52 18.38 -8.35 -26.73
N ILE A 53 17.31 -7.65 -26.35
CA ILE A 53 17.22 -7.00 -25.03
C ILE A 53 17.07 -8.06 -23.93
N TYR A 54 16.28 -9.10 -24.16
CA TYR A 54 16.19 -10.24 -23.23
C TYR A 54 17.51 -11.00 -23.10
N GLU A 55 18.29 -11.11 -24.18
CA GLU A 55 19.63 -11.69 -24.15
C GLU A 55 20.55 -10.84 -23.28
N GLU A 56 20.57 -9.52 -23.46
CA GLU A 56 21.34 -8.61 -22.61
C GLU A 56 20.95 -8.74 -21.13
N ILE A 57 19.65 -8.76 -20.82
CA ILE A 57 19.15 -8.97 -19.45
C ILE A 57 19.63 -10.31 -18.88
N ALA A 58 19.59 -11.39 -19.67
CA ALA A 58 20.05 -12.71 -19.24
C ALA A 58 21.57 -12.79 -19.04
N THR A 59 22.36 -11.99 -19.76
CA THR A 59 23.81 -11.89 -19.52
C THR A 59 24.14 -11.09 -18.27
N LEU A 60 23.35 -10.07 -17.95
CA LEU A 60 23.52 -9.24 -16.75
C LEU A 60 23.08 -9.97 -15.47
N ASP A 61 21.95 -10.68 -15.53
CA ASP A 61 21.41 -11.49 -14.44
C ASP A 61 20.95 -12.87 -14.96
N PRO A 62 21.84 -13.88 -14.96
CA PRO A 62 21.55 -15.23 -15.46
C PRO A 62 20.68 -15.98 -14.45
N SER A 63 19.41 -15.59 -14.40
CA SER A 63 18.37 -16.22 -13.61
C SER A 63 17.50 -17.13 -14.48
N ALA A 64 16.92 -18.16 -13.87
CA ALA A 64 15.95 -19.03 -14.57
C ALA A 64 14.79 -18.21 -15.18
N ALA A 65 14.40 -17.10 -14.55
CA ALA A 65 13.36 -16.21 -15.06
C ALA A 65 13.79 -15.44 -16.32
N ALA A 66 15.01 -14.89 -16.34
CA ALA A 66 15.53 -14.17 -17.50
C ALA A 66 15.68 -15.09 -18.72
N LEU A 67 16.20 -16.31 -18.53
CA LEU A 67 16.34 -17.30 -19.59
C LEU A 67 14.99 -17.81 -20.12
N LEU A 68 13.98 -17.98 -19.25
CA LEU A 68 12.63 -18.34 -19.70
C LEU A 68 11.95 -17.22 -20.48
N ALA A 69 12.23 -15.96 -20.14
CA ALA A 69 11.71 -14.83 -20.90
C ALA A 69 12.33 -14.76 -22.30
N LEU A 70 13.66 -14.96 -22.40
CA LEU A 70 14.37 -15.06 -23.67
C LEU A 70 13.84 -16.22 -24.53
N ALA A 71 13.72 -17.42 -23.95
CA ALA A 71 13.19 -18.59 -24.66
C ALA A 71 11.77 -18.34 -25.21
N GLN A 72 10.89 -17.71 -24.44
CA GLN A 72 9.54 -17.35 -24.90
C GLN A 72 9.55 -16.32 -26.03
N CYS A 73 10.49 -15.37 -26.01
CA CYS A 73 10.67 -14.43 -27.12
C CYS A 73 11.07 -15.19 -28.40
N GLU A 74 12.04 -16.09 -28.29
CA GLU A 74 12.54 -16.90 -29.41
C GLU A 74 11.49 -17.86 -29.97
N GLU A 75 10.66 -18.47 -29.14
CA GLU A 75 9.53 -19.29 -29.60
C GLU A 75 8.54 -18.48 -30.43
N ARG A 76 8.16 -17.28 -29.96
CA ARG A 76 7.26 -16.39 -30.70
C ARG A 76 7.88 -15.86 -31.98
N TRP A 77 9.20 -15.66 -31.98
CA TRP A 77 9.97 -15.29 -33.17
C TRP A 77 10.08 -16.43 -34.20
N GLY A 78 9.92 -17.69 -33.76
CA GLY A 78 10.03 -18.88 -34.60
C GLY A 78 11.41 -19.52 -34.61
N LYS A 79 12.20 -19.37 -33.53
CA LYS A 79 13.52 -19.98 -33.33
C LYS A 79 13.49 -21.05 -32.23
N PRO A 80 12.89 -22.23 -32.49
CA PRO A 80 12.70 -23.25 -31.46
C PRO A 80 13.99 -23.92 -31.00
N GLU A 81 15.04 -23.95 -31.85
CA GLU A 81 16.31 -24.58 -31.49
C GLU A 81 17.05 -23.80 -30.39
N SER A 82 17.10 -22.46 -30.49
CA SER A 82 17.71 -21.63 -29.46
C SER A 82 16.83 -21.52 -28.21
N ALA A 83 15.50 -21.48 -28.38
CA ALA A 83 14.57 -21.51 -27.25
C ALA A 83 14.71 -22.77 -26.39
N ALA A 84 14.95 -23.94 -27.01
CA ALA A 84 15.17 -25.19 -26.30
C ALA A 84 16.47 -25.17 -25.48
N GLU A 85 17.52 -24.54 -25.98
CA GLU A 85 18.79 -24.36 -25.26
C GLU A 85 18.59 -23.50 -24.00
N HIS A 86 17.97 -22.33 -24.15
CA HIS A 86 17.71 -21.43 -23.03
C HIS A 86 16.74 -22.01 -21.99
N THR A 87 15.73 -22.77 -22.43
CA THR A 87 14.79 -23.47 -21.53
C THR A 87 15.50 -24.55 -20.72
N ARG A 88 16.42 -25.30 -21.35
CA ARG A 88 17.23 -26.29 -20.65
C ARG A 88 18.09 -25.63 -19.59
N LEU A 89 18.82 -24.56 -19.94
CA LEU A 89 19.63 -23.80 -19.00
C LEU A 89 18.79 -23.24 -17.83
N ALA A 90 17.60 -22.72 -18.12
CA ALA A 90 16.68 -22.24 -17.09
C ALA A 90 16.24 -23.35 -16.13
N SER A 91 15.96 -24.55 -16.65
CA SER A 91 15.61 -25.71 -15.83
C SER A 91 16.78 -26.13 -14.93
N GLU A 92 18.01 -26.11 -15.44
CA GLU A 92 19.22 -26.42 -14.67
C GLU A 92 19.41 -25.42 -13.53
N LEU A 93 19.19 -24.12 -13.77
CA LEU A 93 19.23 -23.08 -12.73
C LEU A 93 18.07 -23.18 -11.72
N ALA A 94 16.89 -23.63 -12.15
CA ALA A 94 15.74 -23.81 -11.28
C ALA A 94 15.87 -25.04 -10.36
N LEU A 95 16.49 -26.11 -10.88
CA LEU A 95 16.73 -27.38 -10.18
C LEU A 95 18.01 -27.36 -9.35
N ALA A 96 18.96 -26.47 -9.67
CA ALA A 96 20.12 -26.25 -8.82
C ALA A 96 19.62 -25.93 -7.41
N PRO A 97 20.12 -26.64 -6.36
CA PRO A 97 19.82 -26.25 -4.99
C PRO A 97 20.21 -24.78 -4.89
N ARG A 98 19.30 -23.92 -4.39
CA ARG A 98 19.59 -22.49 -4.20
C ARG A 98 20.85 -22.39 -3.37
N ARG A 99 22.01 -22.31 -4.03
CA ARG A 99 23.18 -21.71 -3.45
C ARG A 99 22.74 -20.29 -3.28
N GLU A 100 22.66 -19.85 -2.04
CA GLU A 100 22.49 -18.46 -1.67
C GLU A 100 23.70 -17.66 -2.19
N THR A 101 23.88 -17.56 -3.50
CA THR A 101 24.26 -16.30 -4.12
C THR A 101 23.00 -15.45 -4.14
N THR A 102 22.55 -15.07 -2.94
CA THR A 102 21.95 -13.75 -2.79
C THR A 102 23.02 -12.83 -3.35
N PRO A 103 22.83 -12.16 -4.50
CA PRO A 103 23.63 -11.00 -4.79
C PRO A 103 23.53 -10.18 -3.51
N ARG A 104 24.67 -9.82 -2.91
CA ARG A 104 24.69 -8.77 -1.92
C ARG A 104 24.22 -7.51 -2.67
N HIS A 105 22.91 -7.39 -2.83
CA HIS A 105 22.22 -6.18 -2.44
C HIS A 105 22.84 -5.89 -1.09
N GLU A 106 23.72 -4.90 -1.07
CA GLU A 106 24.00 -4.11 0.11
C GLU A 106 22.72 -4.16 0.93
N ALA A 107 22.79 -4.76 2.12
CA ALA A 107 21.71 -4.64 3.06
C ALA A 107 21.60 -3.15 3.35
N THR A 108 20.83 -2.44 2.51
CA THR A 108 20.08 -1.29 2.93
C THR A 108 19.48 -1.76 4.25
N PRO A 109 19.83 -1.12 5.39
CA PRO A 109 19.38 -1.55 6.70
C PRO A 109 17.91 -1.90 6.54
N ALA A 110 17.58 -3.17 6.84
CA ALA A 110 16.29 -3.77 6.50
C ALA A 110 15.22 -2.70 6.70
N PRO A 111 14.53 -2.24 5.64
CA PRO A 111 13.44 -1.30 5.84
C PRO A 111 12.55 -1.96 6.90
N PRO A 112 12.28 -1.27 8.03
CA PRO A 112 11.63 -1.87 9.18
C PRO A 112 10.43 -2.63 8.66
N ASP A 113 10.31 -3.89 9.10
CA ASP A 113 9.29 -4.85 8.68
C ASP A 113 8.10 -4.09 8.12
N ARG A 114 7.89 -4.16 6.80
CA ARG A 114 6.69 -3.55 6.22
C ARG A 114 5.55 -4.30 6.87
N VAL A 115 5.06 -3.77 7.98
CA VAL A 115 3.84 -4.19 8.65
C VAL A 115 2.87 -4.30 7.50
N GLY A 116 2.48 -5.53 7.19
CA GLY A 116 1.54 -5.85 6.12
C GLY A 116 0.20 -5.30 6.56
N LEU A 117 0.09 -3.98 6.61
CA LEU A 117 -1.10 -3.26 6.99
C LEU A 117 -2.00 -3.45 5.80
N SER A 118 -2.87 -4.45 5.91
CA SER A 118 -3.90 -4.69 4.92
C SER A 118 -4.58 -3.35 4.66
N VAL A 119 -4.77 -3.01 3.38
CA VAL A 119 -5.41 -1.76 2.93
C VAL A 119 -6.62 -1.35 3.80
N PRO A 120 -7.51 -2.26 4.27
CA PRO A 120 -8.56 -1.93 5.23
C PRO A 120 -8.09 -1.41 6.59
N VAL A 121 -6.98 -1.94 7.15
CA VAL A 121 -6.39 -1.51 8.43
C VAL A 121 -5.73 -0.13 8.28
N ALA A 122 -5.07 0.14 7.14
CA ALA A 122 -4.49 1.44 6.86
C ALA A 122 -5.57 2.54 6.76
N LEU A 123 -6.67 2.25 6.06
CA LEU A 123 -7.77 3.19 5.88
C LEU A 123 -8.54 3.44 7.18
N SER A 124 -8.81 2.40 7.98
CA SER A 124 -9.52 2.54 9.25
C SER A 124 -8.67 3.21 10.34
N GLY A 125 -7.36 2.94 10.37
CA GLY A 125 -6.42 3.61 11.27
C GLY A 125 -6.33 5.13 11.02
N GLY A 126 -6.31 5.56 9.75
CA GLY A 126 -6.26 6.98 9.39
C GLY A 126 -7.50 7.77 9.83
N VAL A 127 -8.70 7.20 9.67
CA VAL A 127 -9.96 7.85 10.07
C VAL A 127 -10.04 7.99 11.59
N GLY A 128 -9.58 6.99 12.34
CA GLY A 128 -9.55 7.04 13.81
C GLY A 128 -8.67 8.17 14.36
N ALA A 129 -7.48 8.38 13.77
CA ALA A 129 -6.55 9.42 14.19
C ALA A 129 -7.11 10.84 13.98
N LEU A 130 -7.80 11.07 12.85
CA LEU A 130 -8.46 12.36 12.57
C LEU A 130 -9.62 12.62 13.54
N GLY A 131 -10.40 11.59 13.88
CA GLY A 131 -11.47 11.68 14.87
C GLY A 131 -10.95 12.04 16.27
N LEU A 132 -9.83 11.42 16.69
CA LEU A 132 -9.16 11.73 17.95
C LEU A 132 -8.63 13.17 18.00
N MET A 133 -7.98 13.62 16.93
CA MET A 133 -7.48 14.99 16.82
C MET A 133 -8.62 16.02 16.93
N MET A 134 -9.69 15.84 16.16
CA MET A 134 -10.85 16.74 16.20
C MET A 134 -11.52 16.73 17.58
N GLY A 135 -11.61 15.56 18.22
CA GLY A 135 -12.18 15.39 19.57
C GLY A 135 -11.40 16.14 20.65
N LEU A 136 -10.06 16.06 20.63
CA LEU A 136 -9.18 16.76 21.58
C LEU A 136 -9.24 18.28 21.41
N VAL A 137 -9.24 18.79 20.17
CA VAL A 137 -9.35 20.24 19.90
C VAL A 137 -10.71 20.77 20.35
N GLY A 138 -11.80 20.07 20.01
CA GLY A 138 -13.15 20.44 20.45
C GLY A 138 -13.30 20.39 21.97
N GLY A 139 -12.68 19.42 22.64
CA GLY A 139 -12.69 19.30 24.10
C GLY A 139 -11.93 20.45 24.80
N GLY A 140 -10.80 20.89 24.24
CA GLY A 140 -10.07 22.05 24.74
C GLY A 140 -10.87 23.35 24.63
N LEU A 141 -11.54 23.57 23.50
CA LEU A 141 -12.40 24.74 23.29
C LEU A 141 -13.62 24.72 24.21
N ALA A 142 -14.18 23.54 24.50
CA ALA A 142 -15.29 23.39 25.44
C ALA A 142 -14.90 23.79 26.87
N MET A 143 -13.65 23.54 27.30
CA MET A 143 -13.16 23.98 28.61
C MET A 143 -13.04 25.50 28.71
N SER A 144 -12.60 26.18 27.64
CA SER A 144 -12.59 27.65 27.59
C SER A 144 -14.00 28.24 27.63
N ALA A 145 -14.96 27.61 26.95
CA ALA A 145 -16.35 28.05 27.02
C ALA A 145 -16.93 27.89 28.43
N LYS A 146 -16.48 26.87 29.19
CA LYS A 146 -16.93 26.67 30.56
C LYS A 146 -16.44 27.76 31.52
N SER A 147 -15.18 28.21 31.39
CA SER A 147 -14.68 29.32 32.21
C SER A 147 -15.40 30.64 31.92
N ASP A 148 -15.78 30.88 30.66
CA ASP A 148 -16.56 32.06 30.27
C ASP A 148 -17.98 32.00 30.87
N ILE A 149 -18.60 30.83 30.90
CA ILE A 149 -19.93 30.63 31.51
C ILE A 149 -19.87 30.86 33.02
N ASP A 150 -18.85 30.33 33.71
CA ASP A 150 -18.72 30.49 35.16
C ASP A 150 -18.41 31.96 35.55
N ALA A 151 -17.83 32.76 34.65
CA ALA A 151 -17.57 34.19 34.85
C ALA A 151 -18.80 35.08 34.57
N HIS A 152 -19.69 34.67 33.68
CA HIS A 152 -20.80 35.49 33.16
C HIS A 152 -22.21 34.96 33.53
N CYS A 153 -22.28 33.88 34.31
CA CYS A 153 -23.55 33.30 34.78
C CYS A 153 -23.57 33.12 36.30
N SER A 154 -24.68 33.54 36.93
CA SER A 154 -24.99 33.25 38.33
C SER A 154 -26.19 32.29 38.39
N GLY A 155 -25.92 30.99 38.48
CA GLY A 155 -26.97 29.97 38.43
C GLY A 155 -27.59 29.82 37.04
N LEU A 156 -28.90 29.98 36.92
CA LEU A 156 -29.63 29.91 35.64
C LEU A 156 -29.74 31.26 34.91
N ALA A 157 -29.22 32.35 35.51
CA ALA A 157 -29.22 33.68 34.91
C ALA A 157 -27.84 34.01 34.32
N CYS A 158 -27.80 34.29 33.01
CA CYS A 158 -26.60 34.64 32.26
C CYS A 158 -26.79 35.98 31.54
N ASP A 159 -25.69 36.73 31.37
CA ASP A 159 -25.67 37.89 30.48
C ASP A 159 -25.60 37.49 28.99
N GLY A 160 -25.57 38.49 28.10
CA GLY A 160 -25.52 38.26 26.66
C GLY A 160 -24.22 37.60 26.16
N GLU A 161 -23.12 37.71 26.90
CA GLU A 161 -21.85 37.05 26.59
C GLU A 161 -21.87 35.60 27.08
N GLY A 162 -22.35 35.35 28.29
CA GLY A 162 -22.52 34.00 28.85
C GLY A 162 -23.43 33.12 28.00
N LYS A 163 -24.53 33.68 27.45
CA LYS A 163 -25.42 32.93 26.54
C LYS A 163 -24.73 32.52 25.23
N ARG A 164 -23.90 33.41 24.65
CA ARG A 164 -23.14 33.11 23.42
C ARG A 164 -21.98 32.15 23.67
N ALA A 165 -21.43 32.11 24.88
CA ALA A 165 -20.46 31.11 25.31
C ALA A 165 -21.12 29.74 25.47
N ALA A 166 -22.32 29.68 26.05
CA ALA A 166 -23.12 28.45 26.17
C ALA A 166 -23.50 27.86 24.81
N ASP A 167 -24.03 28.68 23.89
CA ASP A 167 -24.41 28.23 22.53
C ASP A 167 -23.20 27.69 21.76
N ARG A 168 -22.05 28.35 21.86
CA ARG A 168 -20.79 27.87 21.28
C ARG A 168 -20.30 26.58 21.93
N GLY A 169 -20.40 26.49 23.26
CA GLY A 169 -20.05 25.28 24.01
C GLY A 169 -20.86 24.06 23.59
N GLN A 170 -22.16 24.21 23.35
CA GLN A 170 -23.00 23.10 22.85
C GLN A 170 -22.61 22.66 21.44
N ALA A 171 -22.25 23.60 20.56
CA ALA A 171 -21.76 23.26 19.22
C ALA A 171 -20.43 22.48 19.26
N PHE A 172 -19.49 22.88 20.13
CA PHE A 172 -18.22 22.17 20.30
C PHE A 172 -18.40 20.79 20.95
N ALA A 173 -19.28 20.67 21.95
CA ALA A 173 -19.58 19.40 22.59
C ALA A 173 -20.20 18.38 21.61
N ALA A 174 -21.13 18.82 20.75
CA ALA A 174 -21.72 17.98 19.72
C ALA A 174 -20.67 17.44 18.74
N VAL A 175 -19.76 18.30 18.28
CA VAL A 175 -18.67 17.91 17.36
C VAL A 175 -17.71 16.90 18.01
N SER A 176 -17.30 17.12 19.26
CA SER A 176 -16.42 16.18 19.97
C SER A 176 -17.05 14.81 20.18
N THR A 177 -18.35 14.75 20.46
CA THR A 177 -19.06 13.49 20.70
C THR A 177 -19.10 12.63 19.43
N VAL A 178 -19.43 13.24 18.29
CA VAL A 178 -19.41 12.57 16.98
C VAL A 178 -17.99 12.12 16.64
N GLY A 179 -16.99 12.96 16.90
CA GLY A 179 -15.57 12.62 16.70
C GLY A 179 -15.12 11.38 17.49
N PHE A 180 -15.48 11.30 18.78
CA PHE A 180 -15.15 10.14 19.61
C PHE A 180 -15.91 8.87 19.21
N VAL A 181 -17.17 8.98 18.80
CA VAL A 181 -17.93 7.82 18.29
C VAL A 181 -17.29 7.26 17.03
N LEU A 182 -16.92 8.12 16.07
CA LEU A 182 -16.23 7.68 14.86
C LEU A 182 -14.85 7.10 15.14
N ALA A 183 -14.10 7.70 16.07
CA ALA A 183 -12.80 7.17 16.51
C ALA A 183 -12.94 5.78 17.14
N ALA A 184 -13.91 5.59 18.03
CA ALA A 184 -14.17 4.30 18.69
C ALA A 184 -14.59 3.22 17.68
N LEU A 185 -15.45 3.56 16.71
CA LEU A 185 -15.84 2.63 15.63
C LEU A 185 -14.65 2.30 14.72
N GLY A 186 -13.80 3.27 14.41
CA GLY A 186 -12.57 3.05 13.63
C GLY A 186 -11.59 2.12 14.34
N ILE A 187 -11.34 2.35 15.64
CA ILE A 187 -10.48 1.49 16.46
C ILE A 187 -11.09 0.09 16.58
N GLY A 188 -12.40 -0.02 16.80
CA GLY A 188 -13.11 -1.30 16.86
C GLY A 188 -12.99 -2.09 15.56
N ALA A 189 -13.10 -1.43 14.40
CA ALA A 189 -12.91 -2.05 13.10
C ALA A 189 -11.46 -2.53 12.90
N VAL A 190 -10.46 -1.72 13.26
CA VAL A 190 -9.04 -2.12 13.21
C VAL A 190 -8.82 -3.37 14.05
N VAL A 191 -9.25 -3.38 15.31
CA VAL A 191 -9.11 -4.53 16.21
C VAL A 191 -9.83 -5.74 15.66
N PHE A 192 -11.06 -5.57 15.14
CA PHE A 192 -11.83 -6.66 14.54
C PHE A 192 -11.13 -7.31 13.34
N PHE A 193 -10.56 -6.50 12.44
CA PHE A 193 -9.82 -7.01 11.29
C PHE A 193 -8.51 -7.68 11.69
N VAL A 194 -7.73 -7.06 12.59
CA VAL A 194 -6.49 -7.64 13.11
C VAL A 194 -6.73 -9.01 13.75
N VAL A 195 -7.76 -9.13 14.60
CA VAL A 195 -8.10 -10.41 15.28
C VAL A 195 -8.64 -11.46 14.29
N ARG A 196 -9.30 -11.07 13.20
CA ARG A 196 -9.74 -12.03 12.15
C ARG A 196 -8.57 -12.52 11.29
N ASP A 197 -7.61 -11.66 10.99
CA ASP A 197 -6.47 -12.00 10.14
C ASP A 197 -5.50 -12.98 10.84
N ASP A 198 -5.49 -13.04 12.18
CA ASP A 198 -4.83 -14.09 12.96
C ASP A 198 -5.41 -15.49 12.68
N GLY A 199 -6.70 -15.59 12.30
CA GLY A 199 -7.35 -16.83 11.84
C GLY A 199 -7.25 -17.07 10.33
N ALA A 200 -6.97 -16.03 9.54
CA ALA A 200 -6.74 -16.14 8.10
C ALA A 200 -5.28 -16.50 7.76
N SER A 201 -4.38 -16.42 8.74
CA SER A 201 -2.99 -16.91 8.65
C SER A 201 -2.89 -18.43 8.84
N ALA A 202 -3.76 -19.18 8.15
CA ALA A 202 -3.62 -20.61 7.98
C ALA A 202 -4.14 -21.11 6.63
N THR A 203 -4.14 -20.32 5.56
CA THR A 203 -4.21 -20.85 4.17
C THR A 203 -3.62 -19.83 3.19
N THR A 204 -2.35 -19.46 3.35
CA THR A 204 -1.50 -19.46 2.15
C THR A 204 -1.12 -20.92 1.97
N ARG A 205 -2.04 -21.66 1.33
CA ARG A 205 -1.68 -22.92 0.69
C ARG A 205 -0.59 -22.51 -0.28
N GLY A 206 0.66 -22.73 0.11
CA GLY A 206 1.70 -22.92 -0.87
C GLY A 206 1.14 -23.97 -1.81
N VAL A 207 0.75 -23.55 -3.00
CA VAL A 207 0.63 -24.49 -4.11
C VAL A 207 2.07 -24.92 -4.35
N ARG A 208 2.53 -25.88 -3.55
CA ARG A 208 3.50 -26.83 -4.01
C ARG A 208 2.75 -27.54 -5.13
N LEU A 209 3.06 -27.15 -6.37
CA LEU A 209 2.95 -28.10 -7.47
C LEU A 209 4.02 -29.15 -7.19
N ASP A 210 3.71 -30.10 -6.30
CA ASP A 210 4.42 -31.35 -6.31
C ASP A 210 3.99 -32.07 -7.59
N ALA A 211 4.96 -32.30 -8.49
CA ALA A 211 4.77 -32.93 -9.78
C ALA A 211 4.39 -34.43 -9.69
N SER A 212 3.89 -34.89 -8.54
CA SER A 212 3.58 -36.30 -8.24
C SER A 212 2.13 -36.71 -8.56
N GLY A 213 1.29 -35.81 -9.07
CA GLY A 213 -0.16 -36.03 -9.14
C GLY A 213 -0.79 -36.32 -10.50
N PHE A 214 -0.04 -36.52 -11.60
CA PHE A 214 -0.63 -36.85 -12.92
C PHE A 214 -0.38 -38.32 -13.27
N GLY A 215 -1.01 -39.22 -12.50
CA GLY A 215 -0.94 -40.67 -12.72
C GLY A 215 -2.18 -41.39 -12.21
N GLY A 216 -3.12 -41.69 -13.11
CA GLY A 216 -4.33 -42.46 -12.84
C GLY A 216 -5.34 -42.31 -13.98
N ARG A 217 -5.06 -42.86 -15.17
CA ARG A 217 -5.58 -44.12 -15.76
C ARG A 217 -7.04 -44.01 -16.28
N PHE A 218 -7.18 -44.51 -17.52
CA PHE A 218 -8.37 -44.71 -18.36
C PHE A 218 -9.68 -45.03 -17.63
#